data_AF-A0A2E9QNT3-F1
#
_entry.id   AF-A0A2E9QNT3-F1
#
_cell.length_a   1.000
_cell.length_b   1.000
_cell.length_c   1.000
_cell.angle_alpha   90.00
_cell.angle_beta   90.00
_cell.angle_gamma   90.00
#
_symmetry.space_group_name_H-M   'P 1'
#
loop_
_entity.id
_entity.type
_entity.pdbx_description
1 polymer ?
#
loop_
_entity_poly.entity_id
_entity_poly.type
_entity_poly.pdbx_seq_one_letter_code
_entity_poly.pdbx_strand_id
1 'polypeptide(L)'
;MPSINFQTNEVNFKIVYYGPMLSGKTINIQHIYTRAQKRTSGTNTQTPDSSAEIMLPPIELFTTTRAFHCTLDTFPQENGLRPRFHFHKTVGNIAYHESLHLVLEDVDGIIFVADSQFERMEANVEMMACLKMYLRAMGQDLSEIPMVIQYAKRDLPNATPIDVLEKELNPQGVLSFPSIPIQGVGVFESLEACAQQILTKYKQGGLYAAEKEAINAYLSLQNNQEQITPEETFALLRVLLGQAPSRGHWNALCAFLDLWPHNDTLSHAIQYTKQHTSDWPTDIKRLPKQWLLHYKTPRTKQCLQLVERIDIKNFTCGEKPCIHREWMATESLRDVKVLRLYDETFGDGGLQAFVDTTIAQKPVELALGEGITGKGAAALAASPKLRSVRTLDLNRNRIGLRGLRTLLQSPHLKHLKALHLGRNRLSYKHMSLFTEEIAIEALERLDLDHNKLSPGAIRALAKAPMLSTLQELNLSHNPIKKGGCDALADCEQLAHLKVLVLDECRLKDDDIASLIRSPYLMNLKRLILSRNQLTLKSIEQIANSPTFSQLEELDIHWNNLTKEEVDGILCASPHLKNAKCFCC
;
A
#
# COMPACT_ATOMS: atom_id res chain seq x y z
N MET A 1 10.03 7.53 -0.44
CA MET A 1 11.45 7.95 -0.37
C MET A 1 11.48 9.45 -0.47
N PRO A 2 12.41 10.11 0.24
CA PRO A 2 12.42 11.56 0.33
C PRO A 2 12.71 12.19 -1.04
N SER A 3 11.98 13.25 -1.36
CA SER A 3 12.18 13.97 -2.62
C SER A 3 13.30 14.99 -2.48
N ILE A 4 14.26 14.99 -3.40
CA ILE A 4 15.39 15.93 -3.35
C ILE A 4 15.06 17.14 -4.22
N ASN A 5 15.11 18.34 -3.65
CA ASN A 5 15.06 19.59 -4.38
C ASN A 5 16.48 20.15 -4.56
N PHE A 6 17.06 19.85 -5.72
CA PHE A 6 18.43 20.28 -6.07
C PHE A 6 18.55 21.79 -6.32
N GLN A 7 17.46 22.50 -6.59
CA GLN A 7 17.49 23.96 -6.76
C GLN A 7 17.63 24.69 -5.41
N THR A 8 17.02 24.15 -4.35
CA THR A 8 17.05 24.74 -3.01
C THR A 8 18.05 24.07 -2.07
N ASN A 9 18.78 23.05 -2.53
CA ASN A 9 19.64 22.21 -1.72
C ASN A 9 18.91 21.59 -0.52
N GLU A 10 17.70 21.05 -0.75
CA GLU A 10 16.86 20.49 0.30
C GLU A 10 16.51 19.02 0.03
N VAL A 11 16.46 18.23 1.09
CA VAL A 11 15.92 16.86 1.06
C VAL A 11 14.61 16.86 1.83
N ASN A 12 13.52 16.52 1.15
CA ASN A 12 12.17 16.58 1.68
C ASN A 12 11.76 15.20 2.22
N PHE A 13 11.58 15.11 3.53
CA PHE A 13 11.10 13.93 4.22
C PHE A 13 9.64 14.08 4.60
N LYS A 14 8.84 13.02 4.45
CA LYS A 14 7.42 13.01 4.85
C LYS A 14 7.24 12.29 6.19
N ILE A 15 6.75 13.02 7.20
CA ILE A 15 6.36 12.47 8.50
C ILE A 15 4.83 12.50 8.63
N VAL A 16 4.24 11.34 8.94
CA VAL A 16 2.80 11.22 9.15
C VAL A 16 2.49 11.02 10.63
N TYR A 17 1.68 11.93 11.19
CA TYR A 17 1.01 11.77 12.48
C TYR A 17 -0.22 10.88 12.30
N TYR A 18 -0.16 9.68 12.85
CA TYR A 18 -1.18 8.64 12.70
C TYR A 18 -1.78 8.26 14.07
N GLY A 19 -3.04 7.83 14.12
CA GLY A 19 -3.69 7.36 15.36
C GLY A 19 -5.20 7.65 15.40
N PRO A 20 -5.90 7.29 16.48
CA PRO A 20 -7.36 7.44 16.58
C PRO A 20 -7.84 8.89 16.62
N MET A 21 -9.12 9.13 16.31
CA MET A 21 -9.70 10.48 16.38
C MET A 21 -9.46 11.10 17.77
N LEU A 22 -9.21 12.41 17.80
CA LEU A 22 -9.00 13.18 19.04
C LEU A 22 -7.79 12.75 19.90
N SER A 23 -6.86 11.95 19.36
CA SER A 23 -5.65 11.53 20.10
C SER A 23 -4.60 12.63 20.31
N GLY A 24 -4.78 13.82 19.72
CA GLY A 24 -3.85 14.96 19.88
C GLY A 24 -2.94 15.25 18.69
N LYS A 25 -3.13 14.57 17.54
CA LYS A 25 -2.37 14.83 16.29
C LYS A 25 -2.39 16.29 15.84
N THR A 26 -3.56 16.92 15.84
CA THR A 26 -3.71 18.33 15.41
C THR A 26 -2.91 19.27 16.31
N ILE A 27 -2.94 19.03 17.62
CA ILE A 27 -2.29 19.86 18.64
C ILE A 27 -0.76 19.74 18.53
N ASN A 28 -0.24 18.55 18.22
CA ASN A 28 1.18 18.35 17.91
C ASN A 28 1.62 19.23 16.74
N ILE A 29 0.91 19.18 15.61
CA ILE A 29 1.25 19.98 14.41
C ILE A 29 1.15 21.48 14.70
N GLN A 30 0.14 21.91 15.47
CA GLN A 30 0.01 23.30 15.89
C GLN A 30 1.20 23.76 16.74
N HIS A 31 1.65 22.95 17.71
CA HIS A 31 2.81 23.28 18.53
C HIS A 31 4.09 23.41 17.70
N ILE A 32 4.28 22.50 16.72
CA ILE A 32 5.40 22.56 15.78
C ILE A 32 5.35 23.85 14.96
N TYR A 33 4.17 24.22 14.46
CA TYR A 33 3.98 25.45 13.70
C TYR A 33 4.28 26.71 14.52
N THR A 34 3.69 26.83 15.71
CA THR A 34 3.88 28.01 16.57
C THR A 34 5.35 28.21 16.95
N ARG A 35 6.09 27.12 17.23
CA ARG A 35 7.52 27.22 17.52
C ARG A 35 8.34 27.61 16.29
N ALA A 36 7.98 27.11 15.11
CA ALA A 36 8.64 27.46 13.86
C ALA A 36 8.48 28.95 13.53
N GLN A 37 7.27 29.51 13.67
CA GLN A 37 6.99 30.93 13.43
C GLN A 37 7.74 31.87 14.38
N LYS A 38 7.78 31.53 15.68
CA LYS A 38 8.52 32.33 16.68
C LYS A 38 10.01 32.47 16.35
N ARG A 39 10.59 31.54 15.58
CA ARG A 39 11.99 31.59 15.15
C ARG A 39 12.18 32.44 13.88
N THR A 40 11.24 32.42 12.93
CA THR A 40 11.30 33.26 11.72
C THR A 40 11.12 34.75 12.04
N SER A 41 10.36 35.09 13.07
CA SER A 41 10.20 36.48 13.54
C SER A 41 11.40 37.02 14.36
N GLY A 42 12.40 36.18 14.65
CA GLY A 42 13.56 36.52 15.48
C GLY A 42 14.80 37.02 14.72
N THR A 43 14.76 37.09 13.38
CA THR A 43 15.83 37.74 12.59
C THR A 43 15.60 39.25 12.54
N ASN A 44 16.48 39.98 13.22
CA ASN A 44 16.53 41.45 13.28
C ASN A 44 16.51 42.11 11.89
N THR A 45 15.38 42.71 11.49
CA THR A 45 15.32 44.00 10.78
C THR A 45 13.99 44.69 11.10
N GLN A 46 14.06 46.01 11.20
CA GLN A 46 13.14 46.91 11.88
C GLN A 46 11.76 47.10 11.20
N THR A 47 10.86 47.65 12.02
CA THR A 47 9.53 48.25 11.77
C THR A 47 8.37 47.29 11.44
N PRO A 48 7.37 47.15 12.35
CA PRO A 48 6.09 46.54 12.00
C PRO A 48 5.27 47.56 11.22
N ASP A 49 5.14 47.35 9.91
CA ASP A 49 4.12 48.05 9.14
C ASP A 49 2.75 47.60 9.67
N SER A 50 2.01 48.57 10.19
CA SER A 50 0.67 48.44 10.72
C SER A 50 -0.30 48.06 9.60
N SER A 51 -0.47 46.75 9.35
CA SER A 51 -1.64 46.17 8.66
C SER A 51 -1.63 44.63 8.54
N ALA A 52 -0.69 43.91 9.14
CA ALA A 52 -0.79 42.44 9.24
C ALA A 52 -1.43 42.05 10.58
N GLU A 53 -2.75 42.08 10.66
CA GLU A 53 -3.46 41.18 11.59
C GLU A 53 -3.02 39.76 11.23
N ILE A 54 -2.10 39.19 12.01
CA ILE A 54 -1.70 37.79 11.88
C ILE A 54 -2.87 36.97 12.42
N MET A 55 -3.84 36.72 11.55
CA MET A 55 -4.93 35.82 11.80
C MET A 55 -4.34 34.41 11.86
N LEU A 56 -4.25 33.83 13.07
CA LEU A 56 -4.19 32.38 13.23
C LEU A 56 -5.28 31.80 12.33
N PRO A 57 -4.98 30.87 11.41
CA PRO A 57 -6.05 30.24 10.66
C PRO A 57 -7.01 29.62 11.69
N PRO A 58 -8.33 29.82 11.55
CA PRO A 58 -9.30 29.33 12.52
C PRO A 58 -9.08 27.83 12.75
N ILE A 59 -9.43 27.33 13.94
CA ILE A 59 -9.34 25.89 14.31
C ILE A 59 -9.91 24.98 13.19
N GLU A 60 -10.87 25.50 12.41
CA GLU A 60 -11.48 24.89 11.22
C GLU A 60 -10.50 24.61 10.04
N LEU A 61 -9.42 25.39 9.87
CA LEU A 61 -8.42 25.11 8.85
C LEU A 61 -7.58 23.89 9.23
N PHE A 62 -7.32 23.68 10.51
CA PHE A 62 -6.63 22.47 10.97
C PHE A 62 -7.56 21.26 11.04
N THR A 63 -8.89 21.41 11.08
CA THR A 63 -9.81 20.25 10.98
C THR A 63 -9.97 19.75 9.55
N THR A 64 -9.74 20.61 8.54
CA THR A 64 -9.89 20.31 7.10
C THR A 64 -8.57 20.08 6.35
N THR A 65 -7.47 20.72 6.77
CA THR A 65 -6.17 20.63 6.07
C THR A 65 -5.39 19.37 6.49
N ARG A 66 -4.99 18.56 5.49
CA ARG A 66 -4.30 17.27 5.67
C ARG A 66 -2.76 17.35 5.73
N ALA A 67 -2.18 18.51 5.40
CA ALA A 67 -0.73 18.68 5.25
C ALA A 67 -0.26 20.05 5.74
N PHE A 68 0.89 20.09 6.40
CA PHE A 68 1.58 21.28 6.89
C PHE A 68 3.09 21.16 6.59
N HIS A 69 3.78 22.28 6.38
CA HIS A 69 5.18 22.30 5.95
C HIS A 69 6.03 23.17 6.89
N CYS A 70 7.13 22.63 7.39
CA CYS A 70 8.08 23.39 8.20
C CYS A 70 9.50 22.84 8.06
N THR A 71 10.47 23.74 7.93
CA THR A 71 11.90 23.39 8.05
C THR A 71 12.25 23.39 9.53
N LEU A 72 12.89 22.33 10.00
CA LEU A 72 13.43 22.28 11.36
C LEU A 72 14.94 22.51 11.27
N ASP A 73 15.37 23.75 11.55
CA ASP A 73 16.80 24.14 11.51
C ASP A 73 17.65 23.47 12.62
N THR A 74 17.02 22.66 13.49
CA THR A 74 17.68 21.91 14.57
C THR A 74 18.47 20.69 14.09
N PHE A 75 18.24 20.23 12.86
CA PHE A 75 19.03 19.13 12.32
C PHE A 75 20.24 19.70 11.56
N PRO A 76 21.46 19.23 11.85
CA PRO A 76 22.65 19.68 11.15
C PRO A 76 22.47 19.49 9.64
N GLN A 77 23.08 20.37 8.85
CA GLN A 77 23.14 20.16 7.40
C GLN A 77 23.77 18.80 7.16
N GLU A 78 23.02 17.91 6.54
CA GLU A 78 23.52 16.61 6.18
C GLU A 78 24.19 16.79 4.82
N ASN A 79 25.52 16.84 4.86
CA ASN A 79 26.34 16.79 3.65
C ASN A 79 26.13 17.95 2.65
N GLY A 80 25.66 19.11 3.11
CA GLY A 80 25.40 20.31 2.30
C GLY A 80 23.93 20.50 1.89
N LEU A 81 23.07 19.50 2.11
CA LEU A 81 21.63 19.61 1.92
C LEU A 81 20.93 19.85 3.25
N ARG A 82 19.90 20.71 3.25
CA ARG A 82 19.06 20.97 4.41
C ARG A 82 17.89 19.98 4.45
N PRO A 83 17.73 19.19 5.54
CA PRO A 83 16.56 18.34 5.68
C PRO A 83 15.32 19.20 5.91
N ARG A 84 14.29 19.02 5.08
CA ARG A 84 12.98 19.66 5.20
C ARG A 84 11.95 18.58 5.51
N PHE A 85 11.12 18.79 6.54
CA PHE A 85 10.13 17.81 6.97
C PHE A 85 8.71 18.29 6.61
N HIS A 86 7.96 17.41 5.94
CA HIS A 86 6.56 17.63 5.57
C HIS A 86 5.68 16.84 6.54
N PHE A 87 4.83 17.55 7.26
CA PHE A 87 3.98 16.98 8.30
C PHE A 87 2.58 16.74 7.76
N HIS A 88 2.14 15.49 7.80
CA HIS A 88 0.79 15.10 7.44
C HIS A 88 0.08 14.51 8.64
N LYS A 89 -1.25 14.62 8.70
CA LYS A 89 -2.04 13.92 9.70
C LYS A 89 -3.21 13.17 9.10
N THR A 90 -3.61 12.11 9.79
CA THR A 90 -4.83 11.38 9.44
C THR A 90 -6.05 11.95 10.17
N VAL A 91 -7.19 11.91 9.49
CA VAL A 91 -8.50 12.10 10.10
C VAL A 91 -8.85 10.74 10.71
N GLY A 92 -8.69 10.59 12.03
CA GLY A 92 -8.75 9.30 12.74
C GLY A 92 -10.13 8.65 12.83
N ASN A 93 -10.99 8.86 11.83
CA ASN A 93 -12.29 8.22 11.69
C ASN A 93 -12.24 7.22 10.52
N ILE A 94 -12.61 5.98 10.83
CA ILE A 94 -12.76 4.83 9.93
C ILE A 94 -13.59 5.20 8.69
N ALA A 95 -14.61 6.06 8.80
CA ALA A 95 -15.43 6.47 7.66
C ALA A 95 -14.65 7.16 6.50
N TYR A 96 -13.43 7.67 6.74
CA TYR A 96 -12.60 8.36 5.73
C TYR A 96 -11.44 7.51 5.18
N HIS A 97 -11.60 6.17 5.19
CA HIS A 97 -10.68 5.17 4.64
C HIS A 97 -10.16 5.46 3.22
N GLU A 98 -10.94 6.15 2.39
CA GLU A 98 -10.57 6.50 1.01
C GLU A 98 -9.41 7.49 0.91
N SER A 99 -9.02 8.17 1.99
CA SER A 99 -7.91 9.14 1.96
C SER A 99 -6.64 8.70 2.68
N LEU A 100 -6.73 7.68 3.53
CA LEU A 100 -5.59 7.19 4.31
C LEU A 100 -4.47 6.67 3.42
N HIS A 101 -4.83 6.08 2.28
CA HIS A 101 -3.85 5.55 1.35
C HIS A 101 -2.97 6.66 0.71
N LEU A 102 -3.57 7.81 0.39
CA LEU A 102 -2.85 8.98 -0.15
C LEU A 102 -1.91 9.61 0.89
N VAL A 103 -2.34 9.62 2.16
CA VAL A 103 -1.54 10.21 3.24
C VAL A 103 -0.34 9.32 3.60
N LEU A 104 -0.50 8.00 3.56
CA LEU A 104 0.57 7.05 3.89
C LEU A 104 1.51 6.72 2.72
N GLU A 105 1.11 7.01 1.48
CA GLU A 105 1.96 6.84 0.31
C GLU A 105 3.27 7.62 0.45
N ASP A 106 4.40 6.96 0.13
CA ASP A 106 5.75 7.52 0.25
C ASP A 106 6.10 8.11 1.62
N VAL A 107 5.50 7.62 2.70
CA VAL A 107 5.87 8.03 4.06
C VAL A 107 7.31 7.63 4.38
N ASP A 108 8.10 8.57 4.92
CA ASP A 108 9.48 8.33 5.34
C ASP A 108 9.57 8.04 6.84
N GLY A 109 8.63 8.54 7.65
CA GLY A 109 8.47 8.13 9.04
C GLY A 109 7.09 8.40 9.62
N ILE A 110 6.77 7.68 10.70
CA ILE A 110 5.45 7.69 11.32
C ILE A 110 5.58 8.06 12.79
N ILE A 111 4.72 8.97 13.26
CA ILE A 111 4.51 9.23 14.68
C ILE A 111 3.12 8.73 15.02
N PHE A 112 3.05 7.60 15.72
CA PHE A 112 1.77 7.03 16.15
C PHE A 112 1.34 7.68 17.47
N VAL A 113 0.35 8.55 17.40
CA VAL A 113 -0.20 9.28 18.55
C VAL A 113 -1.33 8.47 19.16
N ALA A 114 -1.00 7.73 20.21
CA ALA A 114 -1.93 6.95 21.02
C ALA A 114 -2.58 7.83 22.10
N ASP A 115 -3.88 7.65 22.31
CA ASP A 115 -4.60 8.28 23.41
C ASP A 115 -4.43 7.44 24.68
N SER A 116 -3.84 7.99 25.74
CA SER A 116 -3.46 7.21 26.93
C SER A 116 -4.64 6.76 27.79
N GLN A 117 -5.84 7.33 27.59
CA GLN A 117 -7.01 7.00 28.40
C GLN A 117 -7.40 5.52 28.24
N PHE A 118 -7.76 4.85 29.35
CA PHE A 118 -8.08 3.41 29.36
C PHE A 118 -9.16 3.04 28.33
N GLU A 119 -10.20 3.85 28.21
CA GLU A 119 -11.34 3.62 27.30
C GLU A 119 -10.99 3.86 25.82
N ARG A 120 -9.78 4.34 25.53
CA ARG A 120 -9.28 4.60 24.17
C ARG A 120 -8.31 3.54 23.68
N MET A 121 -8.00 2.53 24.51
CA MET A 121 -7.09 1.44 24.16
C MET A 121 -7.55 0.69 22.90
N GLU A 122 -8.82 0.30 22.82
CA GLU A 122 -9.38 -0.41 21.65
C GLU A 122 -9.20 0.40 20.36
N ALA A 123 -9.48 1.70 20.40
CA ALA A 123 -9.30 2.60 19.25
C ALA A 123 -7.82 2.77 18.86
N ASN A 124 -6.89 2.70 19.81
CA ASN A 124 -5.45 2.70 19.52
C ASN A 124 -5.04 1.41 18.80
N VAL A 125 -5.46 0.24 19.34
CA VAL A 125 -5.15 -1.07 18.75
C VAL A 125 -5.72 -1.19 17.34
N GLU A 126 -6.99 -0.81 17.16
CA GLU A 126 -7.67 -0.82 15.86
C GLU A 126 -6.91 0.02 14.83
N MET A 127 -6.46 1.22 15.24
CA MET A 127 -5.74 2.10 14.33
C MET A 127 -4.35 1.56 13.97
N MET A 128 -3.64 0.95 14.93
CA MET A 128 -2.36 0.30 14.66
C MET A 128 -2.52 -0.87 13.66
N ALA A 129 -3.56 -1.70 13.83
CA ALA A 129 -3.87 -2.80 12.93
C ALA A 129 -4.21 -2.27 11.52
N CYS A 130 -5.03 -1.21 11.43
CA CYS A 130 -5.33 -0.55 10.16
C CYS A 130 -4.07 -0.04 9.46
N LEU A 131 -3.16 0.60 10.20
CA LEU A 131 -1.89 1.10 9.65
C LEU A 131 -1.09 -0.05 9.00
N LYS A 132 -0.91 -1.15 9.71
CA LYS A 132 -0.21 -2.34 9.21
C LYS A 132 -0.87 -2.90 7.96
N MET A 133 -2.20 -3.02 7.96
CA MET A 133 -2.98 -3.50 6.81
C MET A 133 -2.78 -2.60 5.58
N TYR A 134 -2.84 -1.27 5.75
CA TYR A 134 -2.69 -0.34 4.63
C TYR A 134 -1.29 -0.34 4.04
N LEU A 135 -0.26 -0.36 4.89
CA LEU A 135 1.12 -0.46 4.42
C LEU A 135 1.34 -1.76 3.65
N ARG A 136 0.84 -2.90 4.16
CA ARG A 136 0.89 -4.19 3.44
C ARG A 136 0.18 -4.14 2.10
N ALA A 137 -0.99 -3.51 2.02
CA ALA A 137 -1.71 -3.32 0.76
C ALA A 137 -0.94 -2.45 -0.26
N MET A 138 0.00 -1.61 0.21
CA MET A 138 0.93 -0.84 -0.63
C MET A 138 2.25 -1.58 -0.93
N GLY A 139 2.42 -2.81 -0.42
CA GLY A 139 3.67 -3.54 -0.49
C GLY A 139 4.79 -2.86 0.31
N GLN A 140 4.45 -2.34 1.49
CA GLN A 140 5.40 -1.86 2.49
C GLN A 140 5.17 -2.60 3.81
N ASP A 141 6.25 -2.97 4.50
CA ASP A 141 6.16 -3.46 5.86
C ASP A 141 6.37 -2.31 6.86
N LEU A 142 5.62 -2.31 7.96
CA LEU A 142 5.77 -1.27 8.99
C LEU A 142 7.16 -1.31 9.64
N SER A 143 7.76 -2.49 9.76
CA SER A 143 9.12 -2.67 10.30
C SER A 143 10.20 -1.98 9.47
N GLU A 144 9.92 -1.71 8.20
CA GLU A 144 10.83 -0.98 7.33
C GLU A 144 10.70 0.53 7.52
N ILE A 145 9.67 1.07 8.16
CA ILE A 145 9.43 2.51 8.25
C ILE A 145 9.80 3.01 9.65
N PRO A 146 10.72 4.00 9.78
CA PRO A 146 11.00 4.68 11.04
C PRO A 146 9.72 5.09 11.75
N MET A 147 9.54 4.59 12.97
CA MET A 147 8.33 4.83 13.74
C MET A 147 8.65 5.11 15.19
N VAL A 148 7.89 6.04 15.78
CA VAL A 148 7.85 6.27 17.22
C VAL A 148 6.40 6.24 17.69
N ILE A 149 6.20 5.88 18.95
CA ILE A 149 4.90 5.95 19.61
C ILE A 149 4.88 7.14 20.56
N GLN A 150 3.79 7.88 20.55
CA GLN A 150 3.57 9.00 21.44
C GLN A 150 2.31 8.73 22.27
N TYR A 151 2.47 8.53 23.58
CA TYR A 151 1.35 8.33 24.51
C TYR A 151 0.83 9.69 24.97
N ALA A 152 -0.13 10.22 24.23
CA ALA A 152 -0.71 11.53 24.48
C ALA A 152 -1.74 11.52 25.61
N LYS A 153 -1.99 12.71 26.16
CA LYS A 153 -2.95 12.97 27.25
C LYS A 153 -2.58 12.32 28.59
N ARG A 154 -1.28 12.32 28.92
CA ARG A 154 -0.77 11.81 30.21
C ARG A 154 -1.23 12.62 31.43
N ASP A 155 -1.78 13.81 31.20
CA ASP A 155 -2.36 14.68 32.21
C ASP A 155 -3.71 14.20 32.76
N LEU A 156 -4.38 13.28 32.05
CA LEU A 156 -5.72 12.83 32.43
C LEU A 156 -5.68 11.76 33.54
N PRO A 157 -6.60 11.82 34.52
CA PRO A 157 -6.60 10.93 35.68
C PRO A 157 -6.89 9.47 35.31
N ASN A 158 -7.51 9.22 34.15
CA ASN A 158 -7.77 7.89 33.62
C ASN A 158 -6.71 7.41 32.60
N ALA A 159 -5.53 8.05 32.57
CA ALA A 159 -4.43 7.61 31.74
C ALA A 159 -3.90 6.25 32.21
N THR A 160 -3.93 5.28 31.31
CA THR A 160 -3.42 3.92 31.50
C THR A 160 -1.94 3.95 31.89
N PRO A 161 -1.47 3.09 32.80
CA PRO A 161 -0.04 2.95 33.08
C PRO A 161 0.80 2.70 31.80
N ILE A 162 2.02 3.25 31.75
CA ILE A 162 2.86 3.20 30.53
C ILE A 162 3.30 1.76 30.21
N ASP A 163 3.61 0.95 31.22
CA ASP A 163 3.95 -0.47 31.08
C ASP A 163 2.83 -1.27 30.40
N VAL A 164 1.58 -0.96 30.71
CA VAL A 164 0.42 -1.55 30.02
C VAL A 164 0.33 -1.07 28.57
N LEU A 165 0.50 0.24 28.32
CA LEU A 165 0.49 0.79 26.96
C LEU A 165 1.63 0.22 26.09
N GLU A 166 2.83 0.05 26.66
CA GLU A 166 3.98 -0.58 26.00
C GLU A 166 3.68 -2.03 25.61
N LYS A 167 3.13 -2.80 26.54
CA LYS A 167 2.77 -4.21 26.32
C LYS A 167 1.75 -4.36 25.18
N GLU A 168 0.73 -3.50 25.15
CA GLU A 168 -0.39 -3.61 24.21
C GLU A 168 -0.10 -2.96 22.85
N LEU A 169 0.54 -1.79 22.81
CA LEU A 169 0.72 -1.00 21.58
C LEU A 169 2.13 -1.07 21.00
N ASN A 170 3.13 -1.47 21.79
CA ASN A 170 4.53 -1.47 21.40
C ASN A 170 5.24 -2.83 21.53
N PRO A 171 4.68 -3.94 20.98
CA PRO A 171 5.31 -5.27 21.10
C PRO A 171 6.66 -5.37 20.38
N GLN A 172 6.97 -4.43 19.48
CA GLN A 172 8.23 -4.36 18.75
C GLN A 172 9.30 -3.51 19.47
N GLY A 173 8.95 -2.86 20.58
CA GLY A 173 9.86 -2.03 21.35
C GLY A 173 10.41 -0.84 20.57
N VAL A 174 9.60 -0.20 19.71
CA VAL A 174 10.00 1.05 19.05
C VAL A 174 10.10 2.17 20.08
N LEU A 175 10.84 3.24 19.78
CA LEU A 175 10.95 4.35 20.74
C LEU A 175 9.57 4.96 21.06
N SER A 176 9.29 5.17 22.33
CA SER A 176 8.04 5.72 22.81
C SER A 176 8.24 6.89 23.77
N PHE A 177 7.28 7.83 23.76
CA PHE A 177 7.38 9.06 24.56
C PHE A 177 6.03 9.38 25.23
N PRO A 178 5.99 9.56 26.56
CA PRO A 178 4.83 10.15 27.22
C PRO A 178 4.68 11.61 26.76
N SER A 179 3.46 12.05 26.46
CA SER A 179 3.23 13.42 25.99
C SER A 179 1.96 14.07 26.53
N ILE A 180 2.02 15.40 26.66
CA ILE A 180 0.91 16.27 26.96
C ILE A 180 0.91 17.34 25.87
N PRO A 181 0.33 17.07 24.67
CA PRO A 181 0.47 17.95 23.51
C PRO A 181 -0.05 19.37 23.74
N ILE A 182 -1.05 19.55 24.61
CA ILE A 182 -1.59 20.87 24.98
C ILE A 182 -0.57 21.75 25.73
N GLN A 183 0.43 21.15 26.37
CA GLN A 183 1.52 21.82 27.08
C GLN A 183 2.84 21.77 26.28
N GLY A 184 2.84 21.15 25.10
CA GLY A 184 4.04 20.93 24.28
C GLY A 184 5.00 19.84 24.78
N VAL A 185 4.69 19.18 25.90
CA VAL A 185 5.53 18.12 26.50
C VAL A 185 5.50 16.87 25.62
N GLY A 186 6.67 16.33 25.26
CA GLY A 186 6.80 15.10 24.47
C GLY A 186 6.51 15.28 22.97
N VAL A 187 6.24 16.50 22.51
CA VAL A 187 5.94 16.81 21.10
C VAL A 187 7.22 16.85 20.27
N PHE A 188 8.26 17.53 20.76
CA PHE A 188 9.51 17.69 20.02
C PHE A 188 10.44 16.50 20.21
N GLU A 189 10.41 15.87 21.37
CA GLU A 189 11.22 14.69 21.70
C GLU A 189 10.85 13.51 20.79
N SER A 190 9.54 13.26 20.61
CA SER A 190 9.05 12.23 19.68
C SER A 190 9.35 12.59 18.22
N LEU A 191 9.21 13.86 17.85
CA LEU A 191 9.55 14.34 16.51
C LEU A 191 11.05 14.21 16.19
N GLU A 192 11.91 14.63 17.11
CA GLU A 192 13.36 14.56 16.97
C GLU A 192 13.84 13.11 16.90
N ALA A 193 13.31 12.23 17.74
CA ALA A 193 13.61 10.80 17.68
C ALA A 193 13.18 10.18 16.35
N CYS A 194 11.99 10.49 15.85
CA CYS A 194 11.51 10.01 14.55
C CYS A 194 12.40 10.54 13.41
N ALA A 195 12.66 11.85 13.39
CA ALA A 195 13.53 12.48 12.41
C ALA A 195 14.96 11.89 12.43
N GLN A 196 15.53 11.64 13.62
CA GLN A 196 16.84 11.00 13.74
C GLN A 196 16.85 9.57 13.22
N GLN A 197 15.79 8.78 13.46
CA GLN A 197 15.68 7.45 12.87
C GLN A 197 15.57 7.52 11.34
N ILE A 198 14.80 8.47 10.81
CA ILE A 198 14.71 8.72 9.35
C ILE A 198 16.08 9.05 8.79
N LEU A 199 16.79 10.02 9.40
CA LEU A 199 18.12 10.43 8.96
C LEU A 199 19.16 9.30 9.11
N THR A 200 19.08 8.50 10.17
CA THR A 200 19.98 7.36 10.40
C THR A 200 19.73 6.25 9.39
N LYS A 201 18.47 5.89 9.16
CA LYS A 201 18.09 4.94 8.12
C LYS A 201 18.48 5.45 6.73
N TYR A 202 18.31 6.75 6.49
CA TYR A 202 18.76 7.41 5.27
C TYR A 202 20.28 7.32 5.09
N LYS A 203 21.06 7.43 6.17
CA LYS A 203 22.53 7.21 6.17
C LYS A 203 22.92 5.74 5.99
N GLN A 204 22.23 4.82 6.67
CA GLN A 204 22.56 3.38 6.71
C GLN A 204 22.10 2.62 5.46
N GLY A 205 21.10 3.11 4.74
CA GLY A 205 20.59 2.49 3.50
C GLY A 205 21.58 2.48 2.33
N GLY A 206 22.87 2.80 2.54
CA GLY A 206 23.90 2.93 1.50
C GLY A 206 23.69 4.13 0.57
N LEU A 207 22.62 4.89 0.79
CA LEU A 207 21.95 5.66 -0.23
C LEU A 207 22.35 7.14 -0.26
N TYR A 208 23.59 7.40 0.13
CA TYR A 208 24.11 8.75 0.07
C TYR A 208 25.55 8.80 -0.38
N ALA A 209 26.46 7.89 -0.01
CA ALA A 209 27.85 8.01 -0.47
C ALA A 209 27.98 7.97 -2.01
N ALA A 210 27.41 6.96 -2.67
CA ALA A 210 27.51 6.80 -4.13
C ALA A 210 26.57 7.75 -4.91
N GLU A 211 25.37 8.02 -4.40
CA GLU A 211 24.41 8.97 -5.03
C GLU A 211 24.89 10.41 -4.87
N LYS A 212 25.38 10.79 -3.67
CA LYS A 212 26.04 12.08 -3.42
C LYS A 212 27.36 12.16 -4.16
N GLU A 213 28.18 11.11 -4.28
CA GLU A 213 29.41 11.18 -5.09
C GLU A 213 29.08 11.40 -6.56
N ALA A 214 28.14 10.65 -7.13
CA ALA A 214 27.75 10.81 -8.53
C ALA A 214 27.07 12.16 -8.80
N ILE A 215 26.19 12.62 -7.91
CA ILE A 215 25.45 13.88 -8.07
C ILE A 215 26.30 15.08 -7.64
N ASN A 216 27.11 15.00 -6.59
CA ASN A 216 28.03 16.09 -6.21
C ASN A 216 29.21 16.19 -7.18
N ALA A 217 29.75 15.08 -7.71
CA ALA A 217 30.73 15.17 -8.80
C ALA A 217 30.09 15.90 -9.99
N TYR A 218 28.86 15.54 -10.37
CA TYR A 218 28.11 16.22 -11.42
C TYR A 218 27.85 17.72 -11.12
N LEU A 219 27.38 18.06 -9.92
CA LEU A 219 27.08 19.44 -9.51
C LEU A 219 28.35 20.28 -9.33
N SER A 220 29.45 19.69 -8.84
CA SER A 220 30.76 20.37 -8.75
C SER A 220 31.32 20.67 -10.14
N LEU A 221 31.12 19.76 -11.10
CA LEU A 221 31.57 19.94 -12.48
C LEU A 221 30.67 20.94 -13.24
N GLN A 222 29.36 20.97 -12.98
CA GLN A 222 28.45 22.01 -13.50
C GLN A 222 28.79 23.41 -12.99
N ASN A 223 29.07 23.55 -11.69
CA ASN A 223 29.41 24.85 -11.08
C ASN A 223 30.78 25.38 -11.52
N ASN A 224 31.71 24.50 -11.90
CA ASN A 224 33.05 24.87 -12.36
C ASN A 224 33.16 25.15 -13.87
N GLN A 225 32.06 25.07 -14.64
CA GLN A 225 32.05 25.19 -16.11
C GLN A 225 33.01 24.21 -16.84
N GLU A 226 33.42 23.11 -16.21
CA GLU A 226 34.23 22.07 -16.84
C GLU A 226 33.33 21.05 -17.56
N GLN A 227 33.65 20.72 -18.82
CA GLN A 227 32.94 19.69 -19.58
C GLN A 227 33.35 18.29 -19.07
N ILE A 228 32.43 17.59 -18.39
CA ILE A 228 32.61 16.18 -18.04
C ILE A 228 32.69 15.32 -19.31
N THR A 229 33.63 14.40 -19.39
CA THR A 229 33.76 13.51 -20.55
C THR A 229 32.69 12.42 -20.54
N PRO A 230 32.34 11.85 -21.72
CA PRO A 230 31.49 10.67 -21.78
C PRO A 230 32.04 9.51 -20.93
N GLU A 231 33.36 9.25 -20.96
CA GLU A 231 33.99 8.17 -20.19
C GLU A 231 33.78 8.31 -18.68
N GLU A 232 33.96 9.51 -18.13
CA GLU A 232 33.74 9.80 -16.70
C GLU A 232 32.26 9.63 -16.32
N THR A 233 31.36 10.09 -17.19
CA THR A 233 29.91 9.94 -16.98
C THR A 233 29.52 8.45 -16.94
N PHE A 234 30.10 7.63 -17.82
CA PHE A 234 29.89 6.18 -17.80
C PHE A 234 30.53 5.50 -16.58
N ALA A 235 31.65 5.99 -16.07
CA ALA A 235 32.23 5.48 -14.83
C ALA A 235 31.29 5.67 -13.64
N LEU A 236 30.66 6.85 -13.51
CA LEU A 236 29.64 7.11 -12.49
C LEU A 236 28.42 6.19 -12.65
N LEU A 237 27.95 5.98 -13.90
CA LEU A 237 26.87 5.04 -14.18
C LEU A 237 27.20 3.62 -13.71
N ARG A 238 28.42 3.15 -13.93
CA ARG A 238 28.88 1.83 -13.48
C ARG A 238 28.87 1.70 -11.95
N VAL A 239 29.26 2.75 -11.24
CA VAL A 239 29.23 2.77 -9.77
C VAL A 239 27.79 2.64 -9.26
N LEU A 240 26.84 3.39 -9.86
CA LEU A 240 25.42 3.30 -9.49
C LEU A 240 24.84 1.89 -9.77
N LEU A 241 25.23 1.27 -10.88
CA LEU A 241 24.75 -0.06 -11.28
C LEU A 241 25.42 -1.21 -10.52
N GLY A 242 26.57 -0.99 -9.89
CA GLY A 242 27.28 -2.00 -9.10
C GLY A 242 26.67 -2.26 -7.71
N GLN A 243 25.67 -1.48 -7.30
CA GLN A 243 25.03 -1.60 -5.98
C GLN A 243 23.85 -2.59 -6.01
N ALA A 244 23.53 -3.17 -4.85
CA ALA A 244 22.39 -4.07 -4.70
C ALA A 244 21.06 -3.33 -5.02
N PRO A 245 20.09 -3.96 -5.71
CA PRO A 245 18.87 -3.29 -6.12
C PRO A 245 18.04 -2.82 -4.92
N SER A 246 17.67 -1.53 -4.91
CA SER A 246 16.73 -0.96 -3.93
C SER A 246 15.87 0.11 -4.59
N ARG A 247 14.75 0.49 -3.95
CA ARG A 247 13.93 1.62 -4.42
C ARG A 247 14.72 2.92 -4.55
N GLY A 248 15.69 3.15 -3.67
CA GLY A 248 16.50 4.35 -3.72
C GLY A 248 17.52 4.34 -4.83
N HIS A 249 18.20 3.22 -5.01
CA HIS A 249 19.14 3.05 -6.11
C HIS A 249 18.46 3.25 -7.47
N TRP A 250 17.23 2.74 -7.62
CA TRP A 250 16.43 3.00 -8.81
C TRP A 250 16.10 4.48 -9.01
N ASN A 251 15.66 5.18 -7.95
CA ASN A 251 15.34 6.60 -8.03
C ASN A 251 16.56 7.46 -8.39
N ALA A 252 17.72 7.18 -7.81
CA ALA A 252 18.93 7.91 -8.13
C ALA A 252 19.47 7.59 -9.52
N LEU A 253 19.37 6.33 -9.96
CA LEU A 253 19.64 5.97 -11.34
C LEU A 253 18.74 6.76 -12.30
N CYS A 254 17.46 6.90 -11.99
CA CYS A 254 16.53 7.70 -12.80
C CYS A 254 16.91 9.19 -12.81
N ALA A 255 17.21 9.77 -11.65
CA ALA A 255 17.63 11.17 -11.53
C ALA A 255 18.95 11.44 -12.27
N PHE A 256 19.90 10.51 -12.18
CA PHE A 256 21.17 10.59 -12.89
C PHE A 256 20.98 10.54 -14.41
N LEU A 257 20.10 9.67 -14.91
CA LEU A 257 19.75 9.60 -16.33
C LEU A 257 19.00 10.85 -16.80
N ASP A 258 18.15 11.46 -15.96
CA ASP A 258 17.51 12.74 -16.26
C ASP A 258 18.53 13.87 -16.42
N LEU A 259 19.61 13.84 -15.63
CA LEU A 259 20.69 14.81 -15.65
C LEU A 259 21.83 14.46 -16.64
N TRP A 260 21.71 13.37 -17.39
CA TRP A 260 22.75 12.89 -18.32
C TRP A 260 23.24 14.02 -19.27
N PRO A 261 24.53 14.37 -19.30
CA PRO A 261 25.01 15.57 -19.99
C PRO A 261 25.04 15.42 -21.52
N HIS A 262 25.32 14.21 -22.03
CA HIS A 262 25.62 13.97 -23.44
C HIS A 262 24.44 13.31 -24.16
N ASN A 263 23.60 14.09 -24.84
CA ASN A 263 22.41 13.56 -25.52
C ASN A 263 22.75 12.45 -26.55
N ASP A 264 23.89 12.56 -27.23
CA ASP A 264 24.31 11.61 -28.27
C ASP A 264 24.70 10.23 -27.71
N THR A 265 25.04 10.15 -26.41
CA THR A 265 25.45 8.91 -25.75
C THR A 265 24.39 8.36 -24.79
N LEU A 266 23.28 9.08 -24.58
CA LEU A 266 22.20 8.64 -23.69
C LEU A 266 21.63 7.28 -24.10
N SER A 267 21.48 7.01 -25.40
CA SER A 267 20.97 5.74 -25.91
C SER A 267 21.84 4.55 -25.48
N HIS A 268 23.17 4.71 -25.55
CA HIS A 268 24.13 3.73 -25.05
C HIS A 268 24.04 3.56 -23.53
N ALA A 269 23.88 4.66 -22.78
CA ALA A 269 23.70 4.62 -21.33
C ALA A 269 22.42 3.87 -20.92
N ILE A 270 21.31 4.10 -21.63
CA ILE A 270 20.05 3.37 -21.42
C ILE A 270 20.22 1.88 -21.75
N GLN A 271 20.86 1.54 -22.87
CA GLN A 271 21.10 0.14 -23.22
C GLN A 271 21.99 -0.57 -22.19
N TYR A 272 23.06 0.09 -21.76
CA TYR A 272 23.95 -0.40 -20.72
C TYR A 272 23.20 -0.63 -19.41
N THR A 273 22.41 0.36 -18.99
CA THR A 273 21.57 0.30 -17.80
C THR A 273 20.58 -0.87 -17.86
N LYS A 274 19.92 -1.06 -19.00
CA LYS A 274 18.96 -2.14 -19.21
C LYS A 274 19.57 -3.52 -19.08
N GLN A 275 20.80 -3.71 -19.57
CA GLN A 275 21.52 -4.97 -19.44
C GLN A 275 21.88 -5.27 -17.98
N HIS A 276 22.36 -4.27 -17.25
CA HIS A 276 22.83 -4.41 -15.86
C HIS A 276 21.70 -4.36 -14.81
N THR A 277 20.48 -4.03 -15.21
CA THR A 277 19.28 -4.07 -14.35
C THR A 277 18.30 -5.17 -14.79
N SER A 278 18.74 -6.10 -15.65
CA SER A 278 17.87 -7.14 -16.21
C SER A 278 17.39 -8.15 -15.15
N ASP A 279 18.23 -8.45 -14.17
CA ASP A 279 17.99 -9.31 -13.02
C ASP A 279 17.34 -8.58 -11.83
N TRP A 280 17.26 -7.25 -11.87
CA TRP A 280 16.62 -6.47 -10.82
C TRP A 280 15.12 -6.81 -10.71
N PRO A 281 14.57 -6.88 -9.47
CA PRO A 281 13.15 -7.08 -9.25
C PRO A 281 12.29 -6.04 -9.99
N THR A 282 11.24 -6.51 -10.67
CA THR A 282 10.25 -5.64 -11.36
C THR A 282 9.62 -4.61 -10.41
N ASP A 283 9.45 -4.95 -9.13
CA ASP A 283 8.87 -4.04 -8.13
C ASP A 283 9.70 -2.80 -7.86
N ILE A 284 10.98 -2.81 -8.22
CA ILE A 284 11.90 -1.68 -8.06
C ILE A 284 11.88 -0.78 -9.29
N LYS A 285 11.78 -1.35 -10.50
CA LYS A 285 11.83 -0.65 -11.80
C LYS A 285 10.55 0.13 -12.14
N ARG A 286 10.14 1.04 -11.23
CA ARG A 286 8.88 1.79 -11.27
C ARG A 286 8.98 3.07 -12.09
N LEU A 287 7.88 3.47 -12.72
CA LEU A 287 7.77 4.75 -13.44
C LEU A 287 7.92 5.94 -12.48
N PRO A 288 8.94 6.80 -12.66
CA PRO A 288 9.03 8.07 -11.95
C PRO A 288 7.92 9.03 -12.41
N LYS A 289 7.27 9.72 -11.47
CA LYS A 289 6.20 10.69 -11.77
C LYS A 289 6.64 11.77 -12.76
N GLN A 290 7.88 12.24 -12.66
CA GLN A 290 8.41 13.27 -13.55
C GLN A 290 8.53 12.81 -15.02
N TRP A 291 8.83 11.53 -15.25
CA TRP A 291 8.88 10.97 -16.60
C TRP A 291 7.50 10.92 -17.24
N LEU A 292 6.45 10.67 -16.47
CA LEU A 292 5.10 10.70 -17.00
C LEU A 292 4.66 12.12 -17.40
N LEU A 293 5.11 13.16 -16.69
CA LEU A 293 4.83 14.56 -17.04
C LEU A 293 5.58 15.01 -18.31
N HIS A 294 6.78 14.47 -18.53
CA HIS A 294 7.67 14.84 -19.64
C HIS A 294 7.81 13.75 -20.71
N TYR A 295 6.86 12.82 -20.79
CA TYR A 295 6.92 11.64 -21.66
C TYR A 295 7.08 11.94 -23.16
N LYS A 296 6.75 13.16 -23.59
CA LYS A 296 6.92 13.60 -24.98
C LYS A 296 8.37 13.93 -25.33
N THR A 297 9.22 14.23 -24.34
CA THR A 297 10.61 14.63 -24.60
C THR A 297 11.44 13.46 -25.13
N PRO A 298 12.38 13.68 -26.07
CA PRO A 298 13.22 12.60 -26.61
C PRO A 298 13.99 11.83 -25.53
N ARG A 299 14.51 12.55 -24.52
CA ARG A 299 15.22 11.97 -23.38
C ARG A 299 14.33 11.03 -22.59
N THR A 300 13.18 11.51 -22.14
CA THR A 300 12.27 10.71 -21.32
C THR A 300 11.75 9.50 -22.09
N LYS A 301 11.49 9.61 -23.40
CA LYS A 301 11.16 8.44 -24.24
C LYS A 301 12.24 7.35 -24.20
N GLN A 302 13.52 7.72 -24.10
CA GLN A 302 14.58 6.73 -23.94
C GLN A 302 14.57 6.12 -22.54
N CYS A 303 14.46 6.95 -21.50
CA CYS A 303 14.41 6.51 -20.11
C CYS A 303 13.24 5.55 -19.80
N LEU A 304 12.06 5.80 -20.40
CA LEU A 304 10.87 4.95 -20.23
C LEU A 304 11.10 3.49 -20.63
N GLN A 305 12.10 3.18 -21.46
CA GLN A 305 12.45 1.80 -21.86
C GLN A 305 13.02 0.94 -20.73
N LEU A 306 13.34 1.55 -19.59
CA LEU A 306 13.82 0.87 -18.39
C LEU A 306 12.68 0.49 -17.44
N VAL A 307 11.49 1.08 -17.61
CA VAL A 307 10.36 0.90 -16.71
C VAL A 307 9.73 -0.47 -16.93
N GLU A 308 9.56 -1.22 -15.84
CA GLU A 308 8.83 -2.49 -15.85
C GLU A 308 7.53 -2.44 -15.02
N ARG A 309 7.37 -1.42 -14.17
CA ARG A 309 6.21 -1.28 -13.28
C ARG A 309 5.62 0.13 -13.33
N ILE A 310 4.31 0.19 -13.51
CA ILE A 310 3.54 1.44 -13.50
C ILE A 310 2.43 1.30 -12.47
N ASP A 311 2.43 2.22 -11.50
CA ASP A 311 1.38 2.37 -10.51
C ASP A 311 0.83 3.79 -10.63
N ILE A 312 -0.42 3.92 -11.06
CA ILE A 312 -1.10 5.20 -11.24
C ILE A 312 -2.41 5.12 -10.47
N LYS A 313 -2.58 6.08 -9.55
CA LYS A 313 -3.81 6.27 -8.76
C LYS A 313 -4.24 7.72 -8.89
N ASN A 314 -5.50 7.96 -9.29
CA ASN A 314 -6.11 9.30 -9.35
C ASN A 314 -5.19 10.36 -10.00
N PHE A 315 -4.61 10.03 -11.16
CA PHE A 315 -3.52 10.86 -11.69
C PHE A 315 -4.07 12.09 -12.41
N THR A 316 -3.84 13.25 -11.80
CA THR A 316 -4.16 14.55 -12.40
C THR A 316 -2.89 15.15 -13.01
N CYS A 317 -2.96 15.52 -14.30
CA CYS A 317 -1.88 16.26 -14.96
C CYS A 317 -2.25 17.75 -14.95
N GLY A 318 -1.99 18.41 -13.81
CA GLY A 318 -2.47 19.77 -13.56
C GLY A 318 -3.97 19.79 -13.26
N GLU A 319 -4.71 20.78 -13.80
CA GLU A 319 -6.17 20.92 -13.65
C GLU A 319 -6.99 20.03 -14.60
N LYS A 320 -6.33 19.27 -15.50
CA LYS A 320 -7.02 18.44 -16.52
C LYS A 320 -6.89 16.95 -16.19
N PRO A 321 -7.97 16.16 -16.38
CA PRO A 321 -7.89 14.70 -16.42
C PRO A 321 -6.78 14.25 -17.36
N CYS A 322 -6.00 13.25 -16.93
CA CYS A 322 -4.85 12.82 -17.70
C CYS A 322 -5.26 12.17 -19.04
N ILE A 323 -4.44 12.38 -20.06
CA ILE A 323 -4.64 11.84 -21.40
C ILE A 323 -3.99 10.45 -21.45
N HIS A 324 -4.64 9.46 -20.82
CA HIS A 324 -4.19 8.04 -20.77
C HIS A 324 -3.73 7.52 -22.14
N ARG A 325 -4.46 7.92 -23.19
CA ARG A 325 -4.22 7.47 -24.56
C ARG A 325 -2.85 7.85 -25.13
N GLU A 326 -2.34 9.04 -24.83
CA GLU A 326 -1.14 9.55 -25.52
C GLU A 326 0.13 8.86 -25.03
N TRP A 327 0.30 8.73 -23.71
CA TRP A 327 1.50 8.11 -23.16
C TRP A 327 1.45 6.58 -23.26
N MET A 328 0.27 5.94 -23.17
CA MET A 328 0.15 4.48 -23.36
C MET A 328 0.45 4.03 -24.79
N ALA A 329 0.30 4.93 -25.77
CA ALA A 329 0.64 4.64 -27.16
C ALA A 329 2.16 4.60 -27.41
N THR A 330 3.00 4.98 -26.44
CA THR A 330 4.45 4.99 -26.64
C THR A 330 5.03 3.58 -26.70
N GLU A 331 5.87 3.29 -27.70
CA GLU A 331 6.59 2.02 -27.77
C GLU A 331 7.63 1.86 -26.66
N SER A 332 8.04 2.96 -26.04
CA SER A 332 9.02 2.94 -24.95
C SER A 332 8.55 2.16 -23.73
N LEU A 333 7.24 2.01 -23.53
CA LEU A 333 6.66 1.29 -22.38
C LEU A 333 6.35 -0.19 -22.68
N ARG A 334 6.86 -0.74 -23.79
CA ARG A 334 6.60 -2.12 -24.20
C ARG A 334 7.08 -3.20 -23.23
N ASP A 335 8.00 -2.86 -22.32
CA ASP A 335 8.61 -3.79 -21.36
C ASP A 335 7.96 -3.78 -19.98
N VAL A 336 6.84 -3.05 -19.83
CA VAL A 336 6.04 -3.04 -18.60
C VAL A 336 5.43 -4.42 -18.35
N LYS A 337 5.73 -4.95 -17.16
CA LYS A 337 5.27 -6.26 -16.65
C LYS A 337 4.17 -6.10 -15.59
N VAL A 338 4.12 -4.97 -14.89
CA VAL A 338 3.08 -4.67 -13.91
C VAL A 338 2.46 -3.33 -14.24
N LEU A 339 1.16 -3.31 -14.50
CA LEU A 339 0.40 -2.10 -14.79
C LEU A 339 -0.81 -2.01 -13.86
N ARG A 340 -0.79 -1.05 -12.95
CA ARG A 340 -1.90 -0.75 -12.04
C ARG A 340 -2.43 0.65 -12.30
N LEU A 341 -3.69 0.74 -12.72
CA LEU A 341 -4.39 1.97 -13.05
C LEU A 341 -5.69 2.02 -12.25
N TYR A 342 -5.71 2.80 -11.18
CA TYR A 342 -6.92 3.09 -10.39
C TYR A 342 -7.27 4.56 -10.59
N ASP A 343 -8.05 4.85 -11.63
CA ASP A 343 -8.37 6.21 -12.02
C ASP A 343 -9.79 6.25 -12.60
N GLU A 344 -10.68 7.00 -11.93
CA GLU A 344 -12.07 7.22 -12.34
C GLU A 344 -12.23 7.71 -13.78
N THR A 345 -11.20 8.36 -14.33
CA THR A 345 -11.21 8.93 -15.68
C THR A 345 -10.81 7.93 -16.76
N PHE A 346 -10.24 6.78 -16.40
CA PHE A 346 -9.80 5.77 -17.36
C PHE A 346 -11.02 5.11 -18.05
N GLY A 347 -11.90 4.49 -17.28
CA GLY A 347 -13.17 3.92 -17.74
C GLY A 347 -13.09 3.00 -18.98
N ASP A 348 -14.24 2.74 -19.60
CA ASP A 348 -14.31 1.88 -20.80
C ASP A 348 -13.58 2.49 -22.01
N GLY A 349 -13.60 3.82 -22.14
CA GLY A 349 -12.98 4.52 -23.27
C GLY A 349 -11.46 4.46 -23.24
N GLY A 350 -10.85 4.66 -22.07
CA GLY A 350 -9.42 4.48 -21.85
C GLY A 350 -9.01 3.02 -22.04
N LEU A 351 -9.82 2.08 -21.54
CA LEU A 351 -9.58 0.64 -21.73
C LEU A 351 -9.59 0.24 -23.21
N GLN A 352 -10.57 0.73 -23.99
CA GLN A 352 -10.63 0.47 -25.42
C GLN A 352 -9.41 1.04 -26.17
N ALA A 353 -8.90 2.20 -25.73
CA ALA A 353 -7.68 2.77 -26.29
C ALA A 353 -6.42 2.00 -25.86
N PHE A 354 -6.42 1.39 -24.67
CA PHE A 354 -5.31 0.63 -24.11
C PHE A 354 -5.13 -0.75 -24.75
N VAL A 355 -6.21 -1.52 -24.95
CA VAL A 355 -6.12 -2.95 -25.33
C VAL A 355 -5.39 -3.21 -26.65
N ASP A 356 -5.29 -2.20 -27.51
CA ASP A 356 -4.59 -2.26 -28.81
C ASP A 356 -3.20 -1.62 -28.80
N THR A 357 -2.69 -1.20 -27.64
CA THR A 357 -1.35 -0.60 -27.52
C THR A 357 -0.24 -1.66 -27.39
N THR A 358 1.02 -1.23 -27.41
CA THR A 358 2.20 -2.09 -27.18
C THR A 358 2.38 -2.40 -25.70
N ILE A 359 2.07 -1.45 -24.81
CA ILE A 359 2.14 -1.64 -23.36
C ILE A 359 1.21 -2.76 -22.85
N ALA A 360 0.14 -3.10 -23.58
CA ALA A 360 -0.75 -4.21 -23.23
C ALA A 360 -0.16 -5.61 -23.45
N GLN A 361 0.99 -5.76 -24.13
CA GLN A 361 1.46 -7.07 -24.62
C GLN A 361 2.24 -7.93 -23.60
N LYS A 362 2.90 -7.28 -22.65
CA LYS A 362 3.79 -7.92 -21.68
C LYS A 362 3.34 -7.90 -20.21
N PRO A 363 2.33 -7.12 -19.77
CA PRO A 363 1.88 -7.17 -18.40
C PRO A 363 1.53 -8.59 -17.97
N VAL A 364 2.18 -9.05 -16.91
CA VAL A 364 1.87 -10.27 -16.18
C VAL A 364 0.81 -9.95 -15.12
N GLU A 365 0.86 -8.73 -14.58
CA GLU A 365 -0.14 -8.19 -13.67
C GLU A 365 -0.79 -6.95 -14.26
N LEU A 366 -2.12 -6.98 -14.38
CA LEU A 366 -2.95 -5.87 -14.83
C LEU A 366 -4.01 -5.58 -13.77
N ALA A 367 -3.96 -4.39 -13.18
CA ALA A 367 -4.99 -3.90 -12.29
C ALA A 367 -5.66 -2.67 -12.89
N LEU A 368 -6.98 -2.73 -13.04
CA LEU A 368 -7.79 -1.64 -13.57
C LEU A 368 -8.97 -1.43 -12.64
N GLY A 369 -9.04 -0.28 -11.99
CA GLY A 369 -10.13 0.05 -11.08
C GLY A 369 -10.87 1.31 -11.50
N GLU A 370 -12.04 1.51 -10.88
CA GLU A 370 -12.76 2.78 -10.90
C GLU A 370 -13.29 3.17 -12.28
N GLY A 371 -14.32 2.44 -12.75
CA GLY A 371 -15.16 2.89 -13.88
C GLY A 371 -15.24 1.94 -15.07
N ILE A 372 -14.67 0.74 -14.98
CA ILE A 372 -14.83 -0.30 -16.01
C ILE A 372 -16.22 -0.92 -15.90
N THR A 373 -16.94 -0.98 -17.03
CA THR A 373 -18.23 -1.64 -17.14
C THR A 373 -18.12 -2.95 -17.93
N GLY A 374 -19.25 -3.61 -18.18
CA GLY A 374 -19.29 -4.80 -19.03
C GLY A 374 -18.79 -4.58 -20.45
N LYS A 375 -18.80 -3.34 -20.97
CA LYS A 375 -18.21 -3.03 -22.28
C LYS A 375 -16.69 -3.09 -22.22
N GLY A 376 -16.06 -2.45 -21.24
CA GLY A 376 -14.61 -2.51 -21.05
C GLY A 376 -14.12 -3.92 -20.74
N ALA A 377 -14.83 -4.66 -19.87
CA ALA A 377 -14.51 -6.06 -19.60
C ALA A 377 -14.57 -6.94 -20.86
N ALA A 378 -15.54 -6.71 -21.75
CA ALA A 378 -15.60 -7.41 -23.04
C ALA A 378 -14.44 -7.03 -23.97
N ALA A 379 -14.02 -5.76 -24.00
CA ALA A 379 -12.86 -5.32 -24.76
C ALA A 379 -11.56 -5.98 -24.26
N LEU A 380 -11.41 -6.11 -22.93
CA LEU A 380 -10.31 -6.83 -22.29
C LEU A 380 -10.31 -8.31 -22.72
N ALA A 381 -11.47 -8.97 -22.61
CA ALA A 381 -11.64 -10.37 -23.00
C ALA A 381 -11.32 -10.64 -24.48
N ALA A 382 -11.59 -9.68 -25.38
CA ALA A 382 -11.38 -9.82 -26.81
C ALA A 382 -9.93 -9.58 -27.26
N SER A 383 -9.07 -8.99 -26.42
CA SER A 383 -7.73 -8.57 -26.86
C SER A 383 -6.71 -9.73 -26.82
N PRO A 384 -6.11 -10.10 -27.96
CA PRO A 384 -5.05 -11.11 -28.00
C PRO A 384 -3.73 -10.60 -27.41
N LYS A 385 -3.59 -9.30 -27.14
CA LYS A 385 -2.38 -8.74 -26.55
C LYS A 385 -2.25 -9.07 -25.06
N LEU A 386 -3.35 -9.39 -24.38
CA LEU A 386 -3.37 -9.68 -22.94
C LEU A 386 -3.03 -11.13 -22.58
N ARG A 387 -2.46 -11.92 -23.50
CA ARG A 387 -2.09 -13.33 -23.28
C ARG A 387 -1.01 -13.54 -22.22
N SER A 388 -0.22 -12.51 -21.93
CA SER A 388 0.81 -12.54 -20.88
C SER A 388 0.21 -12.43 -19.48
N VAL A 389 -1.02 -11.91 -19.35
CA VAL A 389 -1.63 -11.63 -18.04
C VAL A 389 -1.82 -12.95 -17.27
N ARG A 390 -1.38 -12.93 -16.02
CA ARG A 390 -1.53 -14.01 -15.02
C ARG A 390 -2.34 -13.53 -13.82
N THR A 391 -2.26 -12.25 -13.50
CA THR A 391 -3.06 -11.62 -12.46
C THR A 391 -3.88 -10.49 -13.06
N LEU A 392 -5.21 -10.62 -12.97
CA LEU A 392 -6.15 -9.60 -13.42
C LEU A 392 -6.95 -9.10 -12.22
N ASP A 393 -6.71 -7.86 -11.84
CA ASP A 393 -7.46 -7.17 -10.80
C ASP A 393 -8.44 -6.18 -11.45
N LEU A 394 -9.73 -6.47 -11.28
CA LEU A 394 -10.84 -5.61 -11.69
C LEU A 394 -11.66 -5.16 -10.48
N ASN A 395 -11.05 -5.09 -9.29
CA ASN A 395 -11.72 -4.63 -8.09
C ASN A 395 -12.29 -3.22 -8.27
N ARG A 396 -13.41 -2.95 -7.58
CA ARG A 396 -14.09 -1.62 -7.59
C ARG A 396 -14.58 -1.17 -8.98
N ASN A 397 -15.16 -2.10 -9.74
CA ASN A 397 -15.75 -1.82 -11.05
C ASN A 397 -17.24 -2.18 -11.11
N ARG A 398 -17.81 -2.17 -12.31
CA ARG A 398 -19.20 -2.58 -12.59
C ARG A 398 -19.25 -3.48 -13.83
N ILE A 399 -18.45 -4.55 -13.84
CA ILE A 399 -18.29 -5.43 -15.02
C ILE A 399 -19.61 -6.07 -15.49
N GLY A 400 -20.57 -6.26 -14.57
CA GLY A 400 -21.87 -6.85 -14.88
C GLY A 400 -21.81 -8.29 -15.43
N LEU A 401 -22.99 -8.85 -15.72
CA LEU A 401 -23.13 -10.24 -16.16
C LEU A 401 -22.42 -10.52 -17.49
N ARG A 402 -22.66 -9.66 -18.49
CA ARG A 402 -22.08 -9.84 -19.83
C ARG A 402 -20.56 -9.74 -19.80
N GLY A 403 -20.02 -8.76 -19.08
CA GLY A 403 -18.58 -8.56 -18.97
C GLY A 403 -17.90 -9.74 -18.28
N LEU A 404 -18.46 -10.22 -17.16
CA LEU A 404 -17.94 -11.40 -16.48
C LEU A 404 -17.98 -12.65 -17.36
N ARG A 405 -19.11 -12.92 -18.05
CA ARG A 405 -19.20 -14.06 -18.98
C ARG A 405 -18.11 -13.99 -20.04
N THR A 406 -17.94 -12.83 -20.67
CA THR A 406 -16.90 -12.67 -21.70
C THR A 406 -15.49 -12.86 -21.16
N LEU A 407 -15.21 -12.42 -19.94
CA LEU A 407 -13.90 -12.63 -19.31
C LEU A 407 -13.62 -14.11 -19.05
N LEU A 408 -14.59 -14.84 -18.49
CA LEU A 408 -14.46 -16.28 -18.21
C LEU A 408 -14.30 -17.11 -19.48
N GLN A 409 -14.92 -16.69 -20.59
CA GLN A 409 -14.87 -17.37 -21.89
C GLN A 409 -13.75 -16.89 -22.81
N SER A 410 -12.87 -15.99 -22.34
CA SER A 410 -11.82 -15.42 -23.20
C SER A 410 -10.75 -16.47 -23.56
N PRO A 411 -10.48 -16.73 -24.85
CA PRO A 411 -9.39 -17.61 -25.27
C PRO A 411 -8.00 -16.99 -25.02
N HIS A 412 -7.95 -15.69 -24.71
CA HIS A 412 -6.70 -14.96 -24.50
C HIS A 412 -6.30 -14.91 -23.03
N LEU A 413 -7.25 -15.11 -22.09
CA LEU A 413 -7.00 -15.13 -20.65
C LEU A 413 -6.93 -16.55 -20.08
N LYS A 414 -6.76 -17.58 -20.92
CA LYS A 414 -6.74 -18.98 -20.51
C LYS A 414 -5.68 -19.35 -19.45
N HIS A 415 -4.59 -18.59 -19.41
CA HIS A 415 -3.48 -18.79 -18.47
C HIS A 415 -3.59 -17.94 -17.20
N LEU A 416 -4.75 -17.33 -16.94
CA LEU A 416 -4.97 -16.53 -15.75
C LEU A 416 -4.83 -17.40 -14.49
N LYS A 417 -4.05 -16.90 -13.53
CA LYS A 417 -3.77 -17.54 -12.24
C LYS A 417 -4.48 -16.86 -11.08
N ALA A 418 -4.65 -15.54 -11.15
CA ALA A 418 -5.36 -14.77 -10.14
C ALA A 418 -6.38 -13.83 -10.78
N LEU A 419 -7.61 -13.87 -10.25
CA LEU A 419 -8.71 -13.03 -10.70
C LEU A 419 -9.34 -12.32 -9.49
N HIS A 420 -9.25 -10.99 -9.46
CA HIS A 420 -9.85 -10.18 -8.40
C HIS A 420 -11.07 -9.42 -8.92
N LEU A 421 -12.22 -9.68 -8.32
CA LEU A 421 -13.53 -9.15 -8.71
C LEU A 421 -14.27 -8.51 -7.52
N GLY A 422 -13.51 -8.14 -6.50
CA GLY A 422 -13.95 -7.38 -5.36
C GLY A 422 -14.77 -6.15 -5.70
N ARG A 423 -15.77 -5.83 -4.89
CA ARG A 423 -16.55 -4.57 -5.00
C ARG A 423 -17.17 -4.34 -6.40
N ASN A 424 -17.57 -5.39 -7.10
CA ASN A 424 -18.20 -5.33 -8.44
C ASN A 424 -19.74 -5.42 -8.41
N ARG A 425 -20.34 -5.54 -7.22
CA ARG A 425 -21.78 -5.78 -7.02
C ARG A 425 -22.25 -7.08 -7.68
N LEU A 426 -21.41 -8.12 -7.61
CA LEU A 426 -21.74 -9.43 -8.14
C LEU A 426 -22.90 -10.07 -7.35
N SER A 427 -23.72 -10.85 -8.04
CA SER A 427 -24.93 -11.47 -7.48
C SER A 427 -24.95 -12.96 -7.78
N TYR A 428 -25.97 -13.67 -7.28
CA TYR A 428 -26.20 -15.09 -7.61
C TYR A 428 -26.09 -15.39 -9.12
N LYS A 429 -26.67 -14.55 -9.97
CA LYS A 429 -26.64 -14.72 -11.44
C LYS A 429 -25.22 -14.67 -12.02
N HIS A 430 -24.31 -13.97 -11.34
CA HIS A 430 -22.90 -13.89 -11.75
C HIS A 430 -22.17 -15.16 -11.34
N MET A 431 -22.44 -15.68 -10.14
CA MET A 431 -21.82 -16.92 -9.65
C MET A 431 -22.24 -18.13 -10.49
N SER A 432 -23.46 -18.17 -11.03
CA SER A 432 -23.87 -19.23 -11.96
C SER A 432 -23.10 -19.22 -13.29
N LEU A 433 -22.42 -18.13 -13.66
CA LEU A 433 -21.57 -18.12 -14.85
C LEU A 433 -20.31 -18.99 -14.67
N PHE A 434 -19.88 -19.18 -13.42
CA PHE A 434 -18.74 -20.04 -13.11
C PHE A 434 -19.05 -21.55 -13.27
N THR A 435 -20.31 -21.91 -13.54
CA THR A 435 -20.71 -23.28 -13.89
C THR A 435 -20.91 -23.47 -15.39
N GLU A 436 -20.80 -22.40 -16.18
CA GLU A 436 -20.86 -22.44 -17.65
C GLU A 436 -19.48 -22.84 -18.23
N GLU A 437 -19.33 -22.74 -19.54
CA GLU A 437 -18.05 -22.92 -20.21
C GLU A 437 -17.06 -21.82 -19.78
N ILE A 438 -15.92 -22.24 -19.21
CA ILE A 438 -14.83 -21.38 -18.75
C ILE A 438 -13.57 -21.75 -19.53
N ALA A 439 -12.91 -20.75 -20.11
CA ALA A 439 -11.67 -20.91 -20.87
C ALA A 439 -10.40 -20.89 -19.99
N ILE A 440 -10.51 -20.44 -18.73
CA ILE A 440 -9.40 -20.38 -17.77
C ILE A 440 -9.03 -21.81 -17.35
N GLU A 441 -7.81 -22.24 -17.67
CA GLU A 441 -7.36 -23.64 -17.52
C GLU A 441 -7.07 -24.00 -16.06
N ALA A 442 -6.45 -23.10 -15.28
CA ALA A 442 -6.03 -23.39 -13.91
C ALA A 442 -5.91 -22.10 -13.07
N LEU A 443 -7.05 -21.64 -12.52
CA LEU A 443 -7.09 -20.50 -11.61
C LEU A 443 -6.64 -20.92 -10.21
N GLU A 444 -5.72 -20.16 -9.63
CA GLU A 444 -5.14 -20.43 -8.30
C GLU A 444 -5.68 -19.48 -7.24
N ARG A 445 -6.06 -18.24 -7.61
CA ARG A 445 -6.59 -17.24 -6.68
C ARG A 445 -7.86 -16.60 -7.22
N LEU A 446 -8.88 -16.54 -6.38
CA LEU A 446 -10.14 -15.88 -6.68
C LEU A 446 -10.52 -14.95 -5.53
N ASP A 447 -10.62 -13.67 -5.83
CA ASP A 447 -11.10 -12.66 -4.89
C ASP A 447 -12.49 -12.15 -5.29
N LEU A 448 -13.45 -12.30 -4.37
CA LEU A 448 -14.84 -11.90 -4.52
C LEU A 448 -15.30 -10.98 -3.38
N ASP A 449 -14.37 -10.28 -2.71
CA ASP A 449 -14.68 -9.45 -1.55
C ASP A 449 -15.76 -8.38 -1.83
N HIS A 450 -16.53 -8.01 -0.81
CA HIS A 450 -17.49 -6.88 -0.87
C HIS A 450 -18.46 -6.91 -2.07
N ASN A 451 -18.96 -8.09 -2.46
CA ASN A 451 -19.93 -8.21 -3.56
C ASN A 451 -21.38 -8.36 -3.09
N LYS A 452 -21.62 -8.47 -1.77
CA LYS A 452 -22.92 -8.80 -1.17
C LYS A 452 -23.46 -10.16 -1.63
N LEU A 453 -22.57 -11.13 -1.82
CA LEU A 453 -22.93 -12.50 -2.19
C LEU A 453 -23.76 -13.16 -1.09
N SER A 454 -24.93 -13.67 -1.47
CA SER A 454 -25.82 -14.39 -0.57
C SER A 454 -25.37 -15.85 -0.39
N PRO A 455 -25.87 -16.57 0.64
CA PRO A 455 -25.59 -18.01 0.80
C PRO A 455 -25.90 -18.83 -0.48
N GLY A 456 -26.98 -18.47 -1.18
CA GLY A 456 -27.33 -19.10 -2.45
C GLY A 456 -26.31 -18.83 -3.56
N ALA A 457 -25.67 -17.66 -3.57
CA ALA A 457 -24.61 -17.33 -4.53
C ALA A 457 -23.36 -18.18 -4.29
N ILE A 458 -23.01 -18.43 -3.03
CA ILE A 458 -21.91 -19.34 -2.67
C ILE A 458 -22.22 -20.77 -3.07
N ARG A 459 -23.46 -21.23 -2.87
CA ARG A 459 -23.91 -22.55 -3.33
C ARG A 459 -23.84 -22.72 -4.85
N ALA A 460 -24.06 -21.64 -5.62
CA ALA A 460 -23.83 -21.67 -7.06
C ALA A 460 -22.34 -21.74 -7.39
N LEU A 461 -21.51 -20.92 -6.72
CA LEU A 461 -20.06 -20.92 -6.90
C LEU A 461 -19.44 -22.28 -6.57
N ALA A 462 -19.89 -22.95 -5.50
CA ALA A 462 -19.40 -24.26 -5.06
C ALA A 462 -19.59 -25.39 -6.11
N LYS A 463 -20.36 -25.15 -7.18
CA LYS A 463 -20.52 -26.07 -8.31
C LYS A 463 -19.54 -25.80 -9.44
N ALA A 464 -18.71 -24.76 -9.34
CA ALA A 464 -17.81 -24.35 -10.40
C ALA A 464 -16.62 -25.32 -10.51
N PRO A 465 -16.36 -25.92 -11.69
CA PRO A 465 -15.30 -26.90 -11.86
C PRO A 465 -13.89 -26.30 -11.65
N MET A 466 -13.73 -25.01 -11.93
CA MET A 466 -12.45 -24.32 -11.79
C MET A 466 -11.98 -24.14 -10.34
N LEU A 467 -12.84 -24.43 -9.34
CA LEU A 467 -12.43 -24.43 -7.94
C LEU A 467 -11.42 -25.54 -7.62
N SER A 468 -11.37 -26.62 -8.43
CA SER A 468 -10.45 -27.74 -8.26
C SER A 468 -8.97 -27.37 -8.32
N THR A 469 -8.61 -26.28 -8.99
CA THR A 469 -7.23 -25.78 -9.05
C THR A 469 -6.96 -24.66 -8.05
N LEU A 470 -7.99 -24.21 -7.33
CA LEU A 470 -7.95 -23.01 -6.52
C LEU A 470 -7.18 -23.26 -5.22
N GLN A 471 -6.23 -22.37 -4.93
CA GLN A 471 -5.41 -22.39 -3.73
C GLN A 471 -5.82 -21.30 -2.74
N GLU A 472 -6.37 -20.18 -3.23
CA GLU A 472 -6.78 -19.06 -2.38
C GLU A 472 -8.16 -18.55 -2.79
N LEU A 473 -9.07 -18.47 -1.82
CA LEU A 473 -10.43 -17.96 -1.99
C LEU A 473 -10.71 -16.87 -0.97
N ASN A 474 -10.97 -15.67 -1.47
CA ASN A 474 -11.41 -14.54 -0.65
C ASN A 474 -12.90 -14.25 -0.87
N LEU A 475 -13.68 -14.40 0.20
CA LEU A 475 -15.12 -14.15 0.24
C LEU A 475 -15.49 -13.07 1.26
N SER A 476 -14.52 -12.30 1.75
CA SER A 476 -14.71 -11.32 2.81
C SER A 476 -15.79 -10.27 2.48
N HIS A 477 -16.42 -9.72 3.51
CA HIS A 477 -17.47 -8.70 3.40
C HIS A 477 -18.66 -9.13 2.52
N ASN A 478 -18.98 -10.42 2.54
CA ASN A 478 -20.20 -10.97 1.97
C ASN A 478 -21.02 -11.65 3.08
N PRO A 479 -22.36 -11.53 3.09
CA PRO A 479 -23.20 -12.18 4.10
C PRO A 479 -23.32 -13.69 3.86
N ILE A 480 -22.22 -14.44 4.07
CA ILE A 480 -22.09 -15.87 3.81
C ILE A 480 -23.02 -16.67 4.72
N LYS A 481 -23.02 -16.37 6.03
CA LYS A 481 -23.82 -17.03 7.09
C LYS A 481 -23.70 -18.57 7.05
N LYS A 482 -24.52 -19.27 7.84
CA LYS A 482 -24.60 -20.74 7.83
C LYS A 482 -24.66 -21.37 6.44
N GLY A 483 -25.65 -20.97 5.63
CA GLY A 483 -25.92 -21.64 4.35
C GLY A 483 -24.80 -21.53 3.32
N GLY A 484 -23.92 -20.52 3.45
CA GLY A 484 -22.72 -20.38 2.64
C GLY A 484 -21.57 -21.22 3.20
N CYS A 485 -21.40 -21.27 4.53
CA CYS A 485 -20.46 -22.19 5.18
C CYS A 485 -20.78 -23.66 4.87
N ASP A 486 -22.06 -24.05 4.91
CA ASP A 486 -22.52 -25.38 4.50
C ASP A 486 -22.11 -25.68 3.05
N ALA A 487 -22.33 -24.72 2.14
CA ALA A 487 -21.96 -24.88 0.74
C ALA A 487 -20.45 -25.01 0.50
N LEU A 488 -19.62 -24.30 1.28
CA LEU A 488 -18.16 -24.43 1.22
C LEU A 488 -17.70 -25.76 1.83
N ALA A 489 -18.32 -26.18 2.94
CA ALA A 489 -17.99 -27.43 3.62
C ALA A 489 -18.27 -28.67 2.77
N ASP A 490 -19.34 -28.63 1.97
CA ASP A 490 -19.75 -29.71 1.08
C ASP A 490 -19.05 -29.68 -0.30
N CYS A 491 -18.18 -28.71 -0.55
CA CYS A 491 -17.55 -28.49 -1.86
C CYS A 491 -16.28 -29.34 -2.03
N GLU A 492 -16.41 -30.48 -2.69
CA GLU A 492 -15.30 -31.39 -3.02
C GLU A 492 -14.18 -30.71 -3.82
N GLN A 493 -14.55 -29.74 -4.67
CA GLN A 493 -13.60 -29.02 -5.50
C GLN A 493 -12.61 -28.17 -4.69
N LEU A 494 -12.88 -27.88 -3.41
CA LEU A 494 -11.96 -27.11 -2.55
C LEU A 494 -10.90 -27.97 -1.86
N ALA A 495 -10.74 -29.25 -2.23
CA ALA A 495 -9.76 -30.18 -1.65
C ALA A 495 -8.30 -29.66 -1.64
N HIS A 496 -7.95 -28.77 -2.58
CA HIS A 496 -6.61 -28.20 -2.72
C HIS A 496 -6.47 -26.78 -2.16
N LEU A 497 -7.53 -26.25 -1.54
CA LEU A 497 -7.54 -24.90 -1.00
C LEU A 497 -6.56 -24.78 0.17
N LYS A 498 -5.71 -23.75 0.13
CA LYS A 498 -4.70 -23.45 1.16
C LYS A 498 -5.07 -22.22 1.98
N VAL A 499 -5.74 -21.25 1.37
CA VAL A 499 -6.11 -19.99 2.01
C VAL A 499 -7.60 -19.74 1.83
N LEU A 500 -8.31 -19.62 2.94
CA LEU A 500 -9.71 -19.24 2.97
C LEU A 500 -9.87 -17.95 3.78
N VAL A 501 -10.39 -16.92 3.14
CA VAL A 501 -10.62 -15.61 3.77
C VAL A 501 -12.12 -15.34 3.85
N LEU A 502 -12.61 -15.21 5.08
CA LEU A 502 -14.01 -15.01 5.46
C LEU A 502 -14.13 -13.85 6.47
N ASP A 503 -13.34 -12.80 6.28
CA ASP A 503 -13.39 -11.58 7.10
C ASP A 503 -14.74 -10.86 6.92
N GLU A 504 -15.35 -10.41 8.00
CA GLU A 504 -16.64 -9.69 7.99
C GLU A 504 -17.77 -10.42 7.22
N CYS A 505 -17.88 -11.74 7.41
CA CYS A 505 -18.88 -12.59 6.73
C CYS A 505 -20.20 -12.78 7.50
N ARG A 506 -20.33 -12.13 8.67
CA ARG A 506 -21.46 -12.26 9.62
C ARG A 506 -21.63 -13.68 10.13
N LEU A 507 -20.51 -14.38 10.36
CA LEU A 507 -20.49 -15.75 10.86
C LEU A 507 -20.66 -15.78 12.38
N LYS A 508 -21.40 -16.77 12.86
CA LYS A 508 -21.56 -17.13 14.27
C LYS A 508 -20.98 -18.52 14.53
N ASP A 509 -20.87 -18.91 15.80
CA ASP A 509 -20.31 -20.21 16.20
C ASP A 509 -20.93 -21.40 15.46
N ASP A 510 -22.26 -21.43 15.34
CA ASP A 510 -22.97 -22.53 14.69
C ASP A 510 -22.75 -22.59 13.17
N ASP A 511 -22.27 -21.50 12.56
CA ASP A 511 -21.96 -21.44 11.12
C ASP A 511 -20.62 -22.13 10.81
N ILE A 512 -19.65 -22.00 11.73
CA ILE A 512 -18.30 -22.58 11.59
C ILE A 512 -18.31 -24.11 11.77
N ALA A 513 -19.28 -24.64 12.52
CA ALA A 513 -19.41 -26.07 12.78
C ALA A 513 -19.48 -26.92 11.50
N SER A 514 -19.99 -26.38 10.38
CA SER A 514 -19.98 -27.07 9.10
C SER A 514 -18.60 -27.08 8.45
N LEU A 515 -17.88 -25.95 8.46
CA LEU A 515 -16.51 -25.88 7.94
C LEU A 515 -15.57 -26.84 8.67
N ILE A 516 -15.72 -26.93 9.99
CA ILE A 516 -14.97 -27.84 10.86
C ILE A 516 -15.16 -29.31 10.47
N ARG A 517 -16.35 -29.69 10.00
CA ARG A 517 -16.68 -31.07 9.63
C ARG A 517 -16.38 -31.38 8.16
N SER A 518 -15.88 -30.42 7.39
CA SER A 518 -15.61 -30.61 5.97
C SER A 518 -14.42 -31.56 5.76
N PRO A 519 -14.58 -32.65 4.99
CA PRO A 519 -13.45 -33.50 4.62
C PRO A 519 -12.53 -32.85 3.57
N TYR A 520 -12.96 -31.74 2.95
CA TYR A 520 -12.26 -31.14 1.82
C TYR A 520 -11.34 -29.98 2.23
N LEU A 521 -11.47 -29.46 3.45
CA LEU A 521 -10.68 -28.31 3.92
C LEU A 521 -9.42 -28.71 4.71
N MET A 522 -9.04 -29.99 4.69
CA MET A 522 -7.92 -30.53 5.48
C MET A 522 -6.53 -29.99 5.11
N ASN A 523 -6.39 -29.41 3.93
CA ASN A 523 -5.13 -28.84 3.43
C ASN A 523 -5.04 -27.31 3.64
N LEU A 524 -5.99 -26.71 4.36
CA LEU A 524 -5.95 -25.30 4.69
C LEU A 524 -4.73 -24.98 5.57
N LYS A 525 -3.95 -24.01 5.10
CA LYS A 525 -2.80 -23.43 5.81
C LYS A 525 -3.15 -22.11 6.47
N ARG A 526 -4.07 -21.33 5.90
CA ARG A 526 -4.43 -20.01 6.41
C ARG A 526 -5.95 -19.84 6.41
N LEU A 527 -6.51 -19.50 7.56
CA LEU A 527 -7.93 -19.29 7.76
C LEU A 527 -8.14 -17.93 8.43
N ILE A 528 -8.78 -17.02 7.71
CA ILE A 528 -9.07 -15.66 8.19
C ILE A 528 -10.57 -15.54 8.45
N LEU A 529 -10.92 -15.31 9.71
CA LEU A 529 -12.26 -15.24 10.27
C LEU A 529 -12.48 -13.94 11.06
N SER A 530 -11.65 -12.93 10.82
CA SER A 530 -11.72 -11.64 11.51
C SER A 530 -13.08 -10.95 11.31
N ARG A 531 -13.44 -10.02 12.21
CA ARG A 531 -14.67 -9.19 12.12
C ARG A 531 -15.97 -9.99 11.97
N ASN A 532 -16.03 -11.17 12.60
CA ASN A 532 -17.26 -11.98 12.67
C ASN A 532 -17.88 -11.89 14.08
N GLN A 533 -18.85 -12.76 14.37
CA GLN A 533 -19.55 -12.84 15.66
C GLN A 533 -19.19 -14.17 16.34
N LEU A 534 -17.91 -14.52 16.33
CA LEU A 534 -17.39 -15.76 16.89
C LEU A 534 -17.10 -15.59 18.38
N THR A 535 -17.43 -16.61 19.17
CA THR A 535 -17.10 -16.68 20.60
C THR A 535 -16.05 -17.76 20.84
N LEU A 536 -15.58 -17.88 22.09
CA LEU A 536 -14.65 -18.92 22.53
C LEU A 536 -15.11 -20.34 22.14
N LYS A 537 -16.43 -20.57 22.07
CA LYS A 537 -17.00 -21.86 21.61
C LYS A 537 -16.47 -22.26 20.23
N SER A 538 -16.44 -21.33 19.28
CA SER A 538 -15.93 -21.63 17.93
C SER A 538 -14.43 -21.87 17.93
N ILE A 539 -13.68 -21.15 18.77
CA ILE A 539 -12.23 -21.30 18.90
C ILE A 539 -11.88 -22.66 19.48
N GLU A 540 -12.60 -23.11 20.51
CA GLU A 540 -12.47 -24.46 21.06
C GLU A 540 -12.76 -25.55 20.02
N GLN A 541 -13.78 -25.34 19.19
CA GLN A 541 -14.12 -26.28 18.13
C GLN A 541 -13.04 -26.31 17.03
N ILE A 542 -12.52 -25.16 16.62
CA ILE A 542 -11.42 -25.04 15.64
C ILE A 542 -10.16 -25.71 16.20
N ALA A 543 -9.80 -25.41 17.46
CA ALA A 543 -8.63 -25.93 18.15
C ALA A 543 -8.64 -27.46 18.28
N ASN A 544 -9.81 -28.06 18.44
CA ASN A 544 -9.94 -29.52 18.59
C ASN A 544 -10.30 -30.23 17.27
N SER A 545 -10.35 -29.52 16.15
CA SER A 545 -10.72 -30.10 14.87
C SER A 545 -9.52 -30.74 14.16
N PRO A 546 -9.61 -32.01 13.75
CA PRO A 546 -8.59 -32.62 12.90
C PRO A 546 -8.58 -32.00 11.48
N THR A 547 -9.68 -31.38 11.04
CA THR A 547 -9.77 -30.73 9.72
C THR A 547 -8.79 -29.56 9.58
N PHE A 548 -8.43 -28.87 10.67
CA PHE A 548 -7.52 -27.73 10.60
C PHE A 548 -6.13 -28.06 11.13
N SER A 549 -5.73 -29.34 11.14
CA SER A 549 -4.43 -29.75 11.67
C SER A 549 -3.22 -29.27 10.87
N GLN A 550 -3.41 -28.83 9.62
CA GLN A 550 -2.34 -28.25 8.78
C GLN A 550 -2.30 -26.71 8.83
N LEU A 551 -3.12 -26.09 9.68
CA LEU A 551 -3.22 -24.65 9.75
C LEU A 551 -1.93 -24.03 10.30
N GLU A 552 -1.34 -23.14 9.52
CA GLU A 552 -0.15 -22.35 9.87
C GLU A 552 -0.55 -20.96 10.40
N GLU A 553 -1.71 -20.44 10.00
CA GLU A 553 -2.22 -19.12 10.36
C GLU A 553 -3.73 -19.13 10.62
N LEU A 554 -4.13 -18.66 11.80
CA LEU A 554 -5.52 -18.41 12.16
C LEU A 554 -5.68 -16.93 12.52
N ASP A 555 -6.50 -16.21 11.76
CA ASP A 555 -6.86 -14.82 12.08
C ASP A 555 -8.30 -14.73 12.55
N ILE A 556 -8.49 -14.26 13.78
CA ILE A 556 -9.78 -14.10 14.46
C ILE A 556 -9.90 -12.71 15.11
N HIS A 557 -9.10 -11.72 14.67
CA HIS A 557 -9.20 -10.34 15.16
C HIS A 557 -10.64 -9.81 15.09
N TRP A 558 -11.00 -8.90 15.99
CA TRP A 558 -12.32 -8.24 15.98
C TRP A 558 -13.52 -9.20 16.08
N ASN A 559 -13.40 -10.30 16.83
CA ASN A 559 -14.52 -11.17 17.22
C ASN A 559 -14.97 -10.95 18.68
N ASN A 560 -14.53 -9.86 19.33
CA ASN A 560 -14.77 -9.60 20.76
C ASN A 560 -14.23 -10.72 21.68
N LEU A 561 -13.00 -11.14 21.41
CA LEU A 561 -12.27 -12.17 22.15
C LEU A 561 -11.02 -11.56 22.78
N THR A 562 -10.69 -11.94 24.01
CA THR A 562 -9.43 -11.53 24.63
C THR A 562 -8.30 -12.49 24.25
N LYS A 563 -7.07 -11.97 24.18
CA LYS A 563 -5.88 -12.74 23.82
C LYS A 563 -5.63 -13.86 24.82
N GLU A 564 -5.83 -13.60 26.11
CA GLU A 564 -5.56 -14.55 27.20
C GLU A 564 -6.46 -15.79 27.10
N GLU A 565 -7.76 -15.59 26.80
CA GLU A 565 -8.71 -16.69 26.63
C GLU A 565 -8.37 -17.55 25.40
N VAL A 566 -8.01 -16.91 24.29
CA VAL A 566 -7.63 -17.59 23.04
C VAL A 566 -6.33 -18.37 23.20
N ASP A 567 -5.29 -17.74 23.75
CA ASP A 567 -3.98 -18.37 23.94
C ASP A 567 -4.09 -19.61 24.84
N GLY A 568 -4.94 -19.56 25.88
CA GLY A 568 -5.21 -20.72 26.74
C GLY A 568 -5.80 -21.91 25.98
N ILE A 569 -6.78 -21.68 25.11
CA ILE A 569 -7.41 -22.72 24.28
C ILE A 569 -6.41 -23.29 23.25
N LEU A 570 -5.67 -22.41 22.57
CA LEU A 570 -4.76 -22.83 21.50
C LEU A 570 -3.52 -23.54 22.03
N CYS A 571 -2.99 -23.17 23.19
CA CYS A 571 -1.90 -23.90 23.84
C CYS A 571 -2.31 -25.33 24.22
N ALA A 572 -3.58 -25.54 24.60
CA ALA A 572 -4.13 -26.85 24.91
C ALA A 572 -4.49 -27.67 23.66
N SER A 573 -4.53 -27.06 22.48
CA SER A 573 -4.93 -27.71 21.24
C SER A 573 -4.00 -28.89 20.88
N PRO A 574 -4.54 -30.06 20.51
CA PRO A 574 -3.74 -31.15 19.94
C PRO A 574 -3.29 -30.87 18.49
N HIS A 575 -3.90 -29.91 17.79
CA HIS A 575 -3.73 -29.72 16.35
C HIS A 575 -3.07 -28.39 15.95
N LEU A 576 -3.22 -27.32 16.75
CA LEU A 576 -2.82 -25.96 16.39
C LEU A 576 -1.63 -25.41 17.17
N LYS A 577 -0.83 -26.27 17.83
CA LYS A 577 0.27 -25.86 18.72
C LYS A 577 1.30 -24.93 18.08
N ASN A 578 1.49 -25.03 16.75
CA ASN A 578 2.47 -24.24 15.99
C ASN A 578 1.83 -23.21 15.06
N ALA A 579 0.50 -23.10 15.06
CA ALA A 579 -0.20 -22.14 14.22
C ALA A 579 0.00 -20.73 14.79
N LYS A 580 0.29 -19.76 13.92
CA LYS A 580 0.29 -18.34 14.29
C LYS A 580 -1.15 -17.89 14.44
N CYS A 581 -1.55 -17.55 15.67
CA CYS A 581 -2.84 -16.97 15.92
C CYS A 581 -2.77 -15.45 16.03
N PHE A 582 -3.74 -14.82 15.39
CA PHE A 582 -3.92 -13.40 15.25
C PHE A 582 -5.27 -13.07 15.92
N CYS A 583 -5.23 -12.61 17.17
CA CYS A 583 -6.40 -12.31 18.00
C CYS A 583 -6.25 -10.94 18.69
N CYS A 584 -7.39 -10.33 19.03
CA CYS A 584 -7.60 -8.94 19.52
C CYS A 584 -7.73 -7.87 18.44
#